data_AF-A0A917MRE8-F1
#
_entry.id   AF-A0A917MRE8-F1
#
_cell.length_a   1.000
_cell.length_b   1.000
_cell.length_c   1.000
_cell.angle_alpha   90.00
_cell.angle_beta   90.00
_cell.angle_gamma   90.00
#
_symmetry.space_group_name_H-M   'P 1'
#
loop_
_entity.id
_entity.type
_entity.pdbx_description
1 polymer ?
#
loop_
_entity_poly.entity_id
_entity_poly.type
_entity_poly.pdbx_seq_one_letter_code
_entity_poly.pdbx_strand_id
1 'polypeptide(L)'
;MVANDKDYLSYINTKDIGQIGDLLGGTTAPLIGGLGVILTFLAFIVQYQANQQQRDDINKQRKDWENEQLSGRFFELLRLHKDNVAELEIRDEGKNEVYKGRRTFMAYYIEFEAVYRVTLFRNSELVEELRKQVNVDCLAYAIFYFGIGDTVRKSVMKGLNHAEKIVASEVLADLCLAQLSFSDDFNWFSRRYGGNFAFIPFRGHSSSLGSYYRHLYQTIKYVDGFSEKVVTRKRKYDLVRTLRDQLSEFEQLLLYFNALGFYEDDWYEIFTKYRFIKNMQLEYLPDNYPDPIKKYKTEMIKLWLSEDKAMFAGQGDITHFVEEWAKGNEQEYTKIVAAKEAREKERV
;
A
#
# COMPACT_ATOMS: atom_id res chain seq x y z
N MET A 1 21.63 -40.27 -112.26
CA MET A 1 22.76 -40.69 -111.42
C MET A 1 22.99 -39.63 -110.36
N VAL A 2 22.62 -39.89 -109.11
CA VAL A 2 23.40 -39.67 -107.88
C VAL A 2 22.66 -40.44 -106.79
N ALA A 3 23.32 -41.45 -106.21
CA ALA A 3 22.84 -42.20 -105.06
C ALA A 3 23.08 -41.37 -103.79
N ASN A 4 22.10 -41.35 -102.88
CA ASN A 4 22.15 -40.57 -101.65
C ASN A 4 22.57 -41.51 -100.51
N ASP A 5 23.81 -41.36 -100.05
CA ASP A 5 24.35 -42.01 -98.86
C ASP A 5 23.70 -41.39 -97.62
N LYS A 6 22.76 -42.12 -97.02
CA LYS A 6 22.40 -41.99 -95.61
C LYS A 6 22.81 -43.30 -94.95
N ASP A 7 23.85 -43.26 -94.12
CA ASP A 7 23.94 -44.02 -92.86
C ASP A 7 25.37 -44.02 -92.31
N TYR A 8 25.77 -42.90 -91.70
CA TYR A 8 26.82 -42.90 -90.69
C TYR A 8 26.43 -41.87 -89.63
N LEU A 9 25.79 -42.32 -88.55
CA LEU A 9 25.84 -41.77 -87.18
C LEU A 9 24.70 -42.37 -86.33
N SER A 10 24.78 -43.67 -86.03
CA SER A 10 23.97 -44.28 -84.97
C SER A 10 24.78 -45.29 -84.17
N TYR A 11 25.74 -44.80 -83.39
CA TYR A 11 26.35 -45.59 -82.32
C TYR A 11 26.79 -44.68 -81.17
N ILE A 12 25.83 -43.93 -80.63
CA ILE A 12 25.89 -43.61 -79.21
C ILE A 12 25.02 -44.67 -78.55
N ASN A 13 25.65 -45.61 -77.84
CA ASN A 13 24.97 -46.68 -77.13
C ASN A 13 24.10 -46.06 -76.03
N THR A 14 22.84 -45.76 -76.36
CA THR A 14 21.83 -45.17 -75.46
C THR A 14 21.58 -46.04 -74.23
N LYS A 15 21.92 -47.33 -74.32
CA LYS A 15 21.86 -48.29 -73.22
C LYS A 15 22.94 -48.05 -72.15
N ASP A 16 24.16 -47.69 -72.56
CA ASP A 16 25.27 -47.40 -71.63
C ASP A 16 25.09 -46.02 -70.96
N ILE A 17 24.57 -45.03 -71.69
CA ILE A 17 24.27 -43.69 -71.13
C ILE A 17 23.09 -43.77 -70.15
N GLY A 18 22.08 -44.59 -70.45
CA GLY A 18 20.98 -44.88 -69.51
C GLY A 18 21.48 -45.56 -68.23
N GLN A 19 22.37 -46.56 -68.33
CA GLN A 19 22.95 -47.23 -67.16
C GLN A 19 23.86 -46.33 -66.32
N ILE A 20 24.62 -45.43 -66.94
CA ILE A 20 25.41 -44.41 -66.22
C ILE A 20 24.50 -43.39 -65.55
N GLY A 21 23.40 -42.99 -66.20
CA GLY A 21 22.36 -42.12 -65.63
C GLY A 21 21.65 -42.78 -64.44
N ASP A 22 21.34 -44.07 -64.52
CA ASP A 22 20.72 -44.85 -63.43
C ASP A 22 21.71 -45.08 -62.27
N LEU A 23 23.00 -45.30 -62.56
CA LEU A 23 24.05 -45.43 -61.54
C LEU A 23 24.33 -44.10 -60.83
N LEU A 24 24.40 -42.99 -61.58
CA LEU A 24 24.55 -41.65 -61.01
C LEU A 24 23.30 -41.24 -60.23
N GLY A 25 22.09 -41.45 -60.77
CA GLY A 25 20.83 -41.15 -60.08
C GLY A 25 20.62 -42.01 -58.83
N GLY A 26 20.94 -43.30 -58.90
CA GLY A 26 20.83 -44.23 -57.78
C GLY A 26 21.82 -43.98 -56.64
N THR A 27 22.97 -43.37 -56.91
CA THR A 27 24.00 -43.06 -55.89
C THR A 27 24.00 -41.61 -55.43
N THR A 28 23.70 -40.63 -56.30
CA THR A 28 23.68 -39.20 -55.94
C THR A 28 22.35 -38.73 -55.33
N ALA A 29 21.21 -39.29 -55.73
CA ALA A 29 19.92 -38.88 -55.15
C ALA A 29 19.80 -39.20 -53.64
N PRO A 30 20.26 -40.38 -53.14
CA PRO A 30 20.31 -40.63 -51.70
C PRO A 30 21.29 -39.72 -50.95
N LEU A 31 22.41 -39.34 -51.57
CA LEU A 31 23.40 -38.43 -50.97
C LEU A 31 22.84 -36.99 -50.86
N ILE A 32 22.24 -36.48 -51.93
CA ILE A 32 21.58 -35.15 -51.93
C ILE A 32 20.38 -35.16 -50.98
N GLY A 33 19.58 -36.24 -50.97
CA GLY A 33 18.48 -36.43 -50.03
C GLY A 33 18.96 -36.44 -48.58
N GLY A 34 20.06 -37.15 -48.28
CA GLY A 34 20.69 -37.18 -46.96
C GLY A 34 21.19 -35.81 -46.51
N LEU A 35 21.84 -35.06 -47.40
CA LEU A 35 22.23 -33.67 -47.14
C LEU A 35 21.02 -32.77 -46.89
N GLY A 36 19.94 -32.94 -47.66
CA GLY A 36 18.67 -32.24 -47.46
C GLY A 36 18.04 -32.53 -46.08
N VAL A 37 18.07 -33.78 -45.64
CA VAL A 37 17.60 -34.19 -44.29
C VAL A 37 18.47 -33.55 -43.20
N ILE A 38 19.80 -33.54 -43.34
CA ILE A 38 20.71 -32.92 -42.38
C ILE A 38 20.48 -31.41 -42.29
N LEU A 39 20.39 -30.71 -43.43
CA LEU A 39 20.11 -29.27 -43.46
C LEU A 39 18.75 -28.95 -42.86
N THR A 40 17.73 -29.76 -43.17
CA THR A 40 16.38 -29.61 -42.60
C THR A 40 16.40 -29.81 -41.08
N PHE A 41 17.12 -30.82 -40.58
CA PHE A 41 17.28 -31.06 -39.15
C PHE A 41 18.01 -29.90 -38.44
N LEU A 42 19.07 -29.36 -39.04
CA LEU A 42 19.77 -28.18 -38.53
C LEU A 42 18.85 -26.94 -38.51
N ALA A 43 18.06 -26.74 -39.56
CA ALA A 43 17.06 -25.67 -39.61
C ALA A 43 16.02 -25.80 -38.49
N PHE A 44 15.53 -27.02 -38.22
CA PHE A 44 14.62 -27.29 -37.10
C PHE A 44 15.25 -26.97 -35.74
N ILE A 45 16.54 -27.26 -35.52
CA ILE A 45 17.24 -26.90 -34.27
C ILE A 45 17.31 -25.38 -34.10
N VAL A 46 17.71 -24.65 -35.15
CA VAL A 46 17.76 -23.18 -35.12
C VAL A 46 16.38 -22.60 -34.86
N GLN A 47 15.34 -23.14 -35.51
CA GLN A 47 13.96 -22.71 -35.30
C GLN A 47 13.46 -23.01 -33.88
N TYR A 48 13.83 -24.16 -33.32
CA TYR A 48 13.52 -24.50 -31.93
C TYR A 48 14.18 -23.52 -30.96
N GLN A 49 15.45 -23.18 -31.17
CA GLN A 49 16.17 -22.18 -30.36
C GLN A 49 15.52 -20.79 -30.49
N ALA A 50 15.20 -20.35 -31.70
CA ALA A 50 14.50 -19.08 -31.94
C ALA A 50 13.14 -19.04 -31.24
N ASN A 51 12.38 -20.13 -31.26
CA ASN A 51 11.11 -20.24 -30.56
C ASN A 51 11.26 -20.15 -29.03
N GLN A 52 12.33 -20.71 -28.46
CA GLN A 52 12.60 -20.57 -27.01
C GLN A 52 12.95 -19.13 -26.65
N GLN A 53 13.84 -18.50 -27.42
CA GLN A 53 14.18 -17.09 -27.21
C GLN A 53 12.95 -16.18 -27.35
N GLN A 54 12.08 -16.44 -28.33
CA GLN A 54 10.84 -15.70 -28.50
C GLN A 54 9.90 -15.85 -27.29
N ARG A 55 9.82 -17.04 -26.68
CA ARG A 55 9.04 -17.24 -25.44
C ARG A 55 9.60 -16.43 -24.29
N ASP A 56 10.92 -16.40 -24.14
CA ASP A 56 11.59 -15.63 -23.09
C ASP A 56 11.40 -14.12 -23.28
N ASP A 57 11.52 -13.63 -24.52
CA ASP A 57 11.28 -12.23 -24.85
C ASP A 57 9.82 -11.81 -24.58
N ILE A 58 8.84 -12.65 -24.96
CA ILE A 58 7.42 -12.40 -24.65
C ILE A 58 7.20 -12.37 -23.12
N ASN A 59 7.82 -13.29 -22.38
CA ASN A 59 7.71 -13.32 -20.92
C ASN A 59 8.30 -12.07 -20.28
N LYS A 60 9.43 -11.57 -20.79
CA LYS A 60 10.06 -10.32 -20.33
C LYS A 60 9.18 -9.11 -20.66
N GLN A 61 8.73 -8.99 -21.91
CA GLN A 61 7.83 -7.92 -22.35
C GLN A 61 6.54 -7.89 -21.53
N ARG A 62 5.97 -9.05 -21.21
CA ARG A 62 4.78 -9.13 -20.35
C ARG A 62 5.06 -8.56 -18.95
N LYS A 63 6.20 -8.89 -18.34
CA LYS A 63 6.58 -8.36 -17.02
C LYS A 63 6.80 -6.84 -17.08
N ASP A 64 7.47 -6.36 -18.12
CA ASP A 64 7.72 -4.93 -18.31
C ASP A 64 6.40 -4.17 -18.50
N TRP A 65 5.49 -4.70 -19.32
CA TRP A 65 4.16 -4.15 -19.53
C TRP A 65 3.31 -4.11 -18.24
N GLU A 66 3.30 -5.18 -17.44
CA GLU A 66 2.60 -5.19 -16.14
C GLU A 66 3.20 -4.14 -15.17
N ASN A 67 4.53 -3.94 -15.19
CA ASN A 67 5.21 -2.90 -14.39
C ASN A 67 4.87 -1.47 -14.84
N GLU A 68 4.80 -1.24 -16.15
CA GLU A 68 4.39 0.04 -16.73
C GLU A 68 2.92 0.35 -16.42
N GLN A 69 2.04 -0.64 -16.59
CA GLN A 69 0.62 -0.52 -16.27
C GLN A 69 0.40 -0.19 -14.78
N LEU A 70 1.11 -0.88 -13.88
CA LEU A 70 1.12 -0.56 -12.45
C LEU A 70 1.53 0.89 -12.23
N SER A 71 2.63 1.32 -12.84
CA SER A 71 3.15 2.68 -12.64
C SER A 71 2.17 3.73 -13.15
N GLY A 72 1.61 3.54 -14.35
CA GLY A 72 0.62 4.46 -14.95
C GLY A 72 -0.62 4.60 -14.08
N ARG A 73 -1.24 3.49 -13.70
CA ARG A 73 -2.45 3.51 -12.85
C ARG A 73 -2.16 4.02 -11.44
N PHE A 74 -0.99 3.72 -10.87
CA PHE A 74 -0.58 4.28 -9.59
C PHE A 74 -0.51 5.81 -9.63
N PHE A 75 0.11 6.40 -10.65
CA PHE A 75 0.22 7.86 -10.74
C PHE A 75 -1.14 8.54 -10.99
N GLU A 76 -2.06 7.87 -11.68
CA GLU A 76 -3.44 8.32 -11.79
C GLU A 76 -4.16 8.30 -10.44
N LEU A 77 -4.06 7.21 -9.68
CA LEU A 77 -4.62 7.11 -8.33
C LEU A 77 -4.02 8.15 -7.37
N LEU A 78 -2.71 8.42 -7.49
CA LEU A 78 -2.03 9.47 -6.74
C LEU A 78 -2.56 10.87 -7.09
N ARG A 79 -2.82 11.13 -8.38
CA ARG A 79 -3.44 12.39 -8.82
C ARG A 79 -4.85 12.53 -8.23
N LEU A 80 -5.69 11.51 -8.38
CA LEU A 80 -7.04 11.49 -7.81
C LEU A 80 -7.03 11.70 -6.29
N HIS A 81 -6.04 11.11 -5.58
CA HIS A 81 -5.88 11.34 -4.15
C HIS A 81 -5.59 12.81 -3.84
N LYS A 82 -4.68 13.45 -4.59
CA LYS A 82 -4.38 14.88 -4.42
C LYS A 82 -5.58 15.76 -4.73
N ASP A 83 -6.36 15.41 -5.74
CA ASP A 83 -7.59 16.13 -6.11
C ASP A 83 -8.64 16.02 -5.00
N ASN A 84 -8.89 14.79 -4.49
CA ASN A 84 -9.76 14.57 -3.33
C ASN A 84 -9.33 15.39 -2.12
N VAL A 85 -8.02 15.45 -1.83
CA VAL A 85 -7.50 16.29 -0.74
C VAL A 85 -7.73 17.77 -1.03
N ALA A 86 -7.48 18.25 -2.24
CA ALA A 86 -7.66 19.65 -2.63
C ALA A 86 -9.12 20.13 -2.57
N GLU A 87 -10.08 19.22 -2.76
CA GLU A 87 -11.51 19.46 -2.66
C GLU A 87 -12.02 19.47 -1.21
N LEU A 88 -11.24 18.98 -0.24
CA LEU A 88 -11.62 19.07 1.17
C LEU A 88 -11.77 20.54 1.59
N GLU A 89 -12.91 20.84 2.20
CA GLU A 89 -13.25 22.17 2.65
C GLU A 89 -14.06 22.10 3.94
N ILE A 90 -13.67 22.90 4.93
CA ILE A 90 -14.48 23.20 6.11
C ILE A 90 -14.73 24.71 6.07
N ARG A 91 -16.00 25.08 5.91
CA ARG A 91 -16.42 26.49 5.87
C ARG A 91 -16.86 26.95 7.25
N ASP A 92 -16.42 28.14 7.61
CA ASP A 92 -16.98 28.88 8.73
C ASP A 92 -18.13 29.77 8.25
N GLU A 93 -19.30 29.64 8.89
CA GLU A 93 -20.44 30.52 8.65
C GLU A 93 -20.28 31.88 9.36
N GLY A 94 -19.32 32.02 10.30
CA GLY A 94 -19.16 33.19 11.18
C GLY A 94 -17.95 34.10 10.95
N LYS A 95 -16.76 33.60 10.61
CA LYS A 95 -15.51 34.40 10.50
C LYS A 95 -14.93 34.52 9.09
N ASN A 96 -15.63 34.01 8.08
CA ASN A 96 -15.18 34.03 6.68
C ASN A 96 -13.84 33.30 6.44
N GLU A 97 -13.37 32.50 7.41
CA GLU A 97 -12.20 31.64 7.27
C GLU A 97 -12.60 30.29 6.68
N VAL A 98 -11.76 29.78 5.79
CA VAL A 98 -11.99 28.50 5.11
C VAL A 98 -10.74 27.64 5.28
N TYR A 99 -10.90 26.49 5.93
CA TYR A 99 -9.88 25.44 5.86
C TYR A 99 -10.07 24.69 4.55
N LYS A 100 -9.04 24.70 3.71
CA LYS A 100 -9.07 24.02 2.43
C LYS A 100 -7.84 23.14 2.24
N GLY A 101 -8.01 22.04 1.53
CA GLY A 101 -6.91 21.16 1.20
C GLY A 101 -6.30 20.54 2.45
N ARG A 102 -4.97 20.45 2.49
CA ARG A 102 -4.24 19.89 3.64
C ARG A 102 -4.51 20.57 4.98
N ARG A 103 -4.91 21.86 4.99
CA ARG A 103 -5.19 22.59 6.23
C ARG A 103 -6.42 22.03 6.97
N THR A 104 -7.31 21.32 6.29
CA THR A 104 -8.48 20.69 6.94
C THR A 104 -8.07 19.61 7.93
N PHE A 105 -6.94 18.92 7.71
CA PHE A 105 -6.49 17.86 8.62
C PHE A 105 -6.02 18.40 9.97
N MET A 106 -5.49 19.62 10.03
CA MET A 106 -5.18 20.28 11.30
C MET A 106 -6.48 20.58 12.08
N ALA A 107 -7.51 21.08 11.41
CA ALA A 107 -8.82 21.31 12.01
C ALA A 107 -9.46 20.00 12.53
N TYR A 108 -9.43 18.94 11.72
CA TYR A 108 -9.88 17.60 12.11
C TYR A 108 -9.11 17.07 13.33
N TYR A 109 -7.78 17.27 13.37
CA TYR A 109 -6.96 16.87 14.51
C TYR A 109 -7.37 17.58 15.80
N ILE A 110 -7.51 18.92 15.77
CA ILE A 110 -7.90 19.72 16.95
C ILE A 110 -9.28 19.28 17.47
N GLU A 111 -10.22 18.99 16.57
CA GLU A 111 -11.55 18.50 16.94
C GLU A 111 -11.50 17.09 17.53
N PHE A 112 -10.75 16.18 16.93
CA PHE A 112 -10.56 14.84 17.47
C PHE A 112 -9.93 14.89 18.87
N GLU A 113 -8.89 15.70 19.07
CA GLU A 113 -8.22 15.85 20.37
C GLU A 113 -9.20 16.30 21.45
N ALA A 114 -10.04 17.30 21.15
CA ALA A 114 -11.06 17.76 22.08
C ALA A 114 -12.10 16.66 22.39
N VAL A 115 -12.59 15.93 21.38
CA VAL A 115 -13.52 14.80 21.59
C VAL A 115 -12.87 13.70 22.45
N TYR A 116 -11.59 13.40 22.22
CA TYR A 116 -10.85 12.44 23.02
C TYR A 116 -10.73 12.88 24.48
N ARG A 117 -10.39 14.15 24.73
CA ARG A 117 -10.31 14.73 26.09
C ARG A 117 -11.66 14.71 26.80
N VAL A 118 -12.77 15.02 26.13
CA VAL A 118 -14.12 14.89 26.70
C VAL A 118 -14.41 13.45 27.09
N THR A 119 -14.04 12.49 26.24
CA THR A 119 -14.26 11.06 26.48
C THR A 119 -13.45 10.56 27.69
N LEU A 120 -12.23 11.07 27.88
CA LEU A 120 -11.33 10.71 28.99
C LEU A 120 -11.64 11.41 30.33
N PHE A 121 -12.00 12.69 30.33
CA PHE A 121 -12.01 13.52 31.56
C PHE A 121 -13.42 13.94 32.02
N ARG A 122 -14.47 13.35 31.45
CA ARG A 122 -15.82 13.49 32.03
C ARG A 122 -15.90 12.72 33.34
N ASN A 123 -16.11 13.45 34.44
CA ASN A 123 -16.02 12.91 35.80
C ASN A 123 -17.41 12.83 36.44
N SER A 124 -18.20 11.85 36.03
CA SER A 124 -19.23 11.30 36.92
C SER A 124 -18.71 9.97 37.45
N GLU A 125 -18.96 9.70 38.74
CA GLU A 125 -18.48 8.49 39.43
C GLU A 125 -18.85 7.21 38.67
N LEU A 126 -20.08 7.17 38.12
CA LEU A 126 -20.55 6.09 37.26
C LEU A 126 -19.73 5.95 35.96
N VAL A 127 -19.44 7.06 35.27
CA VAL A 127 -18.71 7.04 34.00
C VAL A 127 -17.25 6.63 34.22
N GLU A 128 -16.64 7.02 35.33
CA GLU A 128 -15.25 6.68 35.64
C GLU A 128 -15.05 5.17 35.80
N GLU A 129 -15.96 4.48 36.50
CA GLU A 129 -15.92 3.02 36.63
C GLU A 129 -16.23 2.31 35.31
N LEU A 130 -17.23 2.77 34.57
CA LEU A 130 -17.60 2.15 33.29
C LEU A 130 -16.53 2.34 32.22
N ARG A 131 -15.81 3.47 32.22
CA ARG A 131 -14.75 3.76 31.25
C ARG A 131 -13.64 2.72 31.25
N LYS A 132 -13.35 2.09 32.40
CA LYS A 132 -12.34 1.02 32.51
C LYS A 132 -12.66 -0.22 31.66
N GLN A 133 -13.92 -0.36 31.24
CA GLN A 133 -14.42 -1.48 30.43
C GLN A 133 -14.68 -1.07 28.97
N VAL A 134 -14.36 0.17 28.61
CA VAL A 134 -14.68 0.78 27.32
C VAL A 134 -13.39 1.00 26.53
N ASN A 135 -13.40 0.69 25.24
CA ASN A 135 -12.35 1.15 24.34
C ASN A 135 -12.56 2.64 24.05
N VAL A 136 -11.91 3.49 24.85
CA VAL A 136 -12.04 4.95 24.78
C VAL A 136 -11.57 5.49 23.43
N ASP A 137 -10.50 4.93 22.87
CA ASP A 137 -9.91 5.38 21.60
C ASP A 137 -10.89 5.17 20.45
N CYS A 138 -11.48 3.97 20.39
CA CYS A 138 -12.52 3.64 19.42
C CYS A 138 -13.77 4.50 19.59
N LEU A 139 -14.24 4.66 20.83
CA LEU A 139 -15.44 5.44 21.11
C LEU A 139 -15.27 6.92 20.72
N ALA A 140 -14.16 7.53 21.12
CA ALA A 140 -13.86 8.92 20.79
C ALA A 140 -13.71 9.13 19.28
N TYR A 141 -12.98 8.23 18.60
CA TYR A 141 -12.84 8.33 17.15
C TYR A 141 -14.19 8.12 16.43
N ALA A 142 -15.03 7.21 16.92
CA ALA A 142 -16.37 7.01 16.37
C ALA A 142 -17.23 8.27 16.52
N ILE A 143 -17.25 8.91 17.69
CA ILE A 143 -17.99 10.15 17.93
C ILE A 143 -17.45 11.28 17.06
N PHE A 144 -16.13 11.43 16.92
CA PHE A 144 -15.51 12.42 16.03
C PHE A 144 -15.88 12.17 14.55
N TYR A 145 -15.77 10.92 14.10
CA TYR A 145 -15.97 10.55 12.71
C TYR A 145 -17.43 10.71 12.28
N PHE A 146 -18.36 10.29 13.12
CA PHE A 146 -19.78 10.34 12.84
C PHE A 146 -20.40 11.69 13.22
N GLY A 147 -19.96 12.31 14.31
CA GLY A 147 -20.52 13.54 14.84
C GLY A 147 -21.72 13.31 15.76
N ILE A 148 -22.35 14.40 16.19
CA ILE A 148 -23.37 14.39 17.24
C ILE A 148 -24.83 14.39 16.73
N GLY A 149 -25.05 14.51 15.43
CA GLY A 149 -26.40 14.60 14.85
C GLY A 149 -27.23 13.33 15.04
N ASP A 150 -28.55 13.46 15.24
CA ASP A 150 -29.44 12.36 15.65
C ASP A 150 -29.44 11.12 14.73
N THR A 151 -29.48 11.32 13.41
CA THR A 151 -29.42 10.21 12.44
C THR A 151 -28.09 9.46 12.55
N VAL A 152 -27.03 10.18 12.89
CA VAL A 152 -25.65 9.70 12.89
C VAL A 152 -25.26 9.11 14.25
N ARG A 153 -25.84 9.61 15.35
CA ARG A 153 -25.77 9.01 16.69
C ARG A 153 -26.23 7.55 16.69
N LYS A 154 -27.26 7.20 15.90
CA LYS A 154 -27.70 5.81 15.73
C LYS A 154 -26.59 4.92 15.17
N SER A 155 -25.73 5.44 14.29
CA SER A 155 -24.58 4.73 13.74
C SER A 155 -23.50 4.50 14.81
N VAL A 156 -23.16 5.53 15.60
CA VAL A 156 -22.22 5.41 16.73
C VAL A 156 -22.70 4.37 17.73
N MET A 157 -23.99 4.40 18.08
CA MET A 157 -24.57 3.50 19.09
C MET A 157 -24.72 2.05 18.62
N LYS A 158 -24.67 1.81 17.30
CA LYS A 158 -24.83 0.48 16.73
C LYS A 158 -23.54 -0.30 16.89
N GLY A 159 -23.61 -1.42 17.62
CA GLY A 159 -22.45 -2.27 17.88
C GLY A 159 -21.77 -2.02 19.23
N LEU A 160 -22.12 -0.92 19.92
CA LEU A 160 -21.63 -0.65 21.27
C LEU A 160 -22.29 -1.57 22.31
N ASN A 161 -21.49 -1.99 23.28
CA ASN A 161 -21.94 -2.68 24.48
C ASN A 161 -22.68 -1.72 25.44
N HIS A 162 -23.22 -2.24 26.55
CA HIS A 162 -24.01 -1.43 27.47
C HIS A 162 -23.22 -0.29 28.13
N ALA A 163 -22.00 -0.56 28.61
CA ALA A 163 -21.13 0.43 29.22
C ALA A 163 -20.74 1.53 28.21
N GLU A 164 -20.37 1.12 27.00
CA GLU A 164 -20.02 2.03 25.89
C GLU A 164 -21.17 2.96 25.52
N LYS A 165 -22.42 2.46 25.49
CA LYS A 165 -23.60 3.29 25.20
C LYS A 165 -23.87 4.34 26.27
N ILE A 166 -23.64 4.01 27.54
CA ILE A 166 -23.78 4.95 28.65
C ILE A 166 -22.72 6.04 28.52
N VAL A 167 -21.44 5.65 28.38
CA VAL A 167 -20.34 6.61 28.22
C VAL A 167 -20.53 7.48 26.98
N ALA A 168 -20.89 6.91 25.83
CA ALA A 168 -21.19 7.68 24.62
C ALA A 168 -22.35 8.66 24.82
N SER A 169 -23.42 8.26 25.50
CA SER A 169 -24.57 9.14 25.70
C SER A 169 -24.20 10.38 26.51
N GLU A 170 -23.37 10.19 27.54
CA GLU A 170 -22.83 11.28 28.34
C GLU A 170 -21.91 12.16 27.49
N VAL A 171 -20.91 11.60 26.82
CA VAL A 171 -19.98 12.38 25.96
C VAL A 171 -20.74 13.18 24.90
N LEU A 172 -21.70 12.56 24.21
CA LEU A 172 -22.53 13.23 23.20
C LEU A 172 -23.34 14.39 23.81
N ALA A 173 -23.82 14.25 25.05
CA ALA A 173 -24.54 15.33 25.72
C ALA A 173 -23.64 16.55 25.97
N ASP A 174 -22.39 16.37 26.42
CA ASP A 174 -21.42 17.49 26.54
C ASP A 174 -21.14 18.14 25.20
N LEU A 175 -20.91 17.34 24.15
CA LEU A 175 -20.60 17.86 22.83
C LEU A 175 -21.79 18.62 22.22
N CYS A 176 -23.02 18.15 22.46
CA CYS A 176 -24.24 18.88 22.09
C CYS A 176 -24.35 20.22 22.82
N LEU A 177 -24.12 20.24 24.14
CA LEU A 177 -24.12 21.48 24.91
C LEU A 177 -23.02 22.44 24.45
N ALA A 178 -21.84 21.92 24.11
CA ALA A 178 -20.72 22.69 23.57
C ALA A 178 -21.07 23.30 22.20
N GLN A 179 -21.64 22.51 21.28
CA GLN A 179 -22.05 23.02 19.97
C GLN A 179 -23.19 24.06 20.09
N LEU A 180 -24.15 23.86 20.98
CA LEU A 180 -25.25 24.81 21.23
C LEU A 180 -24.76 26.14 21.82
N SER A 181 -23.72 26.10 22.65
CA SER A 181 -23.12 27.30 23.26
C SER A 181 -22.03 27.94 22.41
N PHE A 182 -21.76 27.43 21.19
CA PHE A 182 -20.65 27.85 20.36
C PHE A 182 -20.66 29.35 20.00
N SER A 183 -21.84 29.94 19.78
CA SER A 183 -21.99 31.37 19.47
C SER A 183 -21.86 32.28 20.70
N ASP A 184 -22.15 31.77 21.89
CA ASP A 184 -22.48 32.60 23.06
C ASP A 184 -21.41 32.51 24.16
N ASP A 185 -21.03 31.29 24.56
CA ASP A 185 -20.02 31.05 25.60
C ASP A 185 -19.35 29.69 25.37
N PHE A 186 -18.49 29.59 24.36
CA PHE A 186 -17.72 28.35 24.11
C PHE A 186 -16.50 28.20 25.04
N ASN A 187 -16.13 29.27 25.76
CA ASN A 187 -14.90 29.33 26.53
C ASN A 187 -14.85 28.31 27.67
N TRP A 188 -16.01 27.94 28.26
CA TRP A 188 -16.05 26.89 29.28
C TRP A 188 -15.53 25.56 28.73
N PHE A 189 -15.88 25.23 27.48
CA PHE A 189 -15.46 23.99 26.82
C PHE A 189 -13.98 24.06 26.50
N SER A 190 -13.54 25.13 25.82
CA SER A 190 -12.14 25.31 25.44
C SER A 190 -11.19 25.30 26.63
N ARG A 191 -11.59 25.89 27.78
CA ARG A 191 -10.79 25.86 29.01
C ARG A 191 -10.67 24.48 29.62
N ARG A 192 -11.71 23.66 29.50
CA ARG A 192 -11.78 22.34 30.15
C ARG A 192 -11.18 21.23 29.29
N TYR A 193 -11.42 21.28 27.98
CA TYR A 193 -11.09 20.19 27.06
C TYR A 193 -10.17 20.62 25.92
N GLY A 194 -9.76 21.90 25.88
CA GLY A 194 -9.04 22.44 24.73
C GLY A 194 -9.95 22.61 23.52
N GLY A 195 -9.35 22.75 22.34
CA GLY A 195 -10.09 22.97 21.10
C GLY A 195 -10.53 24.42 20.93
N ASN A 196 -9.78 25.17 20.13
CA ASN A 196 -10.20 26.47 19.62
C ASN A 196 -10.66 26.27 18.18
N PHE A 197 -11.98 26.25 17.98
CA PHE A 197 -12.56 25.98 16.68
C PHE A 197 -12.88 27.29 15.96
N ALA A 198 -12.46 27.38 14.71
CA ALA A 198 -12.89 28.44 13.80
C ALA A 198 -14.02 27.97 12.88
N PHE A 199 -14.77 26.94 13.26
CA PHE A 199 -15.95 26.44 12.56
C PHE A 199 -16.85 25.72 13.58
N ILE A 200 -18.11 25.47 13.24
CA ILE A 200 -19.04 24.75 14.12
C ILE A 200 -18.55 23.30 14.30
N PRO A 201 -18.06 22.92 15.50
CA PRO A 201 -17.40 21.63 15.71
C PRO A 201 -18.41 20.49 15.84
N PHE A 202 -17.95 19.24 15.81
CA PHE A 202 -18.71 18.02 16.14
C PHE A 202 -19.83 17.64 15.17
N ARG A 203 -19.86 18.24 13.97
CA ARG A 203 -20.79 17.87 12.89
C ARG A 203 -20.51 16.48 12.31
N GLY A 204 -19.29 15.97 12.51
CA GLY A 204 -18.84 14.69 11.98
C GLY A 204 -18.25 14.80 10.58
N HIS A 205 -17.32 13.90 10.27
CA HIS A 205 -16.46 13.99 9.08
C HIS A 205 -16.47 12.71 8.23
N SER A 206 -17.45 11.84 8.44
CA SER A 206 -17.50 10.50 7.81
C SER A 206 -17.56 10.53 6.28
N SER A 207 -18.21 11.55 5.69
CA SER A 207 -18.33 11.70 4.24
C SER A 207 -16.99 12.01 3.57
N SER A 208 -16.23 12.95 4.14
CA SER A 208 -14.92 13.37 3.64
C SER A 208 -13.83 12.35 3.97
N LEU A 209 -13.66 12.04 5.26
CA LEU A 209 -12.63 11.12 5.74
C LEU A 209 -12.84 9.68 5.25
N GLY A 210 -14.10 9.23 5.15
CA GLY A 210 -14.39 7.88 4.67
C GLY A 210 -13.94 7.64 3.23
N SER A 211 -14.20 8.60 2.34
CA SER A 211 -13.73 8.54 0.94
C SER A 211 -12.20 8.65 0.87
N TYR A 212 -11.61 9.55 1.67
CA TYR A 212 -10.17 9.74 1.75
C TYR A 212 -9.42 8.46 2.17
N TYR A 213 -9.78 7.84 3.30
CA TYR A 213 -9.11 6.63 3.78
C TYR A 213 -9.32 5.43 2.86
N ARG A 214 -10.53 5.26 2.32
CA ARG A 214 -10.84 4.17 1.39
C ARG A 214 -10.00 4.26 0.13
N HIS A 215 -9.88 5.46 -0.45
CA HIS A 215 -9.05 5.68 -1.64
C HIS A 215 -7.57 5.41 -1.35
N LEU A 216 -7.09 5.87 -0.20
CA LEU A 216 -5.71 5.64 0.26
C LEU A 216 -5.40 4.15 0.40
N TYR A 217 -6.26 3.43 1.13
CA TYR A 217 -6.13 1.98 1.33
C TYR A 217 -6.18 1.22 0.01
N GLN A 218 -7.15 1.51 -0.85
CA GLN A 218 -7.29 0.85 -2.16
C GLN A 218 -6.09 1.10 -3.06
N THR A 219 -5.50 2.30 -3.05
CA THR A 219 -4.29 2.60 -3.81
C THR A 219 -3.12 1.73 -3.36
N ILE A 220 -2.96 1.53 -2.04
CA ILE A 220 -1.91 0.68 -1.49
C ILE A 220 -2.17 -0.79 -1.82
N LYS A 221 -3.40 -1.27 -1.64
CA LYS A 221 -3.76 -2.66 -1.99
C LYS A 221 -3.62 -2.95 -3.47
N TYR A 222 -3.87 -1.97 -4.35
CA TYR A 222 -3.60 -2.09 -5.77
C TYR A 222 -2.13 -2.37 -6.04
N VAL A 223 -1.21 -1.60 -5.44
CA VAL A 223 0.25 -1.82 -5.58
C VAL A 223 0.67 -3.15 -4.94
N ASP A 224 0.15 -3.45 -3.76
CA ASP A 224 0.51 -4.62 -2.97
C ASP A 224 0.08 -5.94 -3.64
N GLY A 225 -1.06 -5.94 -4.33
CA GLY A 225 -1.67 -7.12 -4.96
C GLY A 225 -0.90 -7.71 -6.15
N PHE A 226 0.10 -7.02 -6.70
CA PHE A 226 0.90 -7.56 -7.81
C PHE A 226 1.80 -8.72 -7.36
N SER A 227 2.06 -9.70 -8.23
CA SER A 227 2.99 -10.80 -7.88
C SER A 227 4.43 -10.31 -7.75
N GLU A 228 5.16 -10.78 -6.73
CA GLU A 228 6.60 -10.46 -6.60
C GLU A 228 7.48 -11.03 -7.73
N LYS A 229 6.96 -11.99 -8.50
CA LYS A 229 7.59 -12.50 -9.72
C LYS A 229 7.63 -11.49 -10.87
N VAL A 230 6.78 -10.47 -10.79
CA VAL A 230 6.58 -9.41 -11.79
C VAL A 230 7.09 -8.09 -11.24
N VAL A 231 6.64 -7.72 -10.04
CA VAL A 231 6.93 -6.43 -9.39
C VAL A 231 7.69 -6.69 -8.10
N THR A 232 8.95 -6.29 -8.05
CA THR A 232 9.81 -6.53 -6.88
C THR A 232 9.26 -5.85 -5.62
N ARG A 233 9.52 -6.45 -4.45
CA ARG A 233 9.17 -5.86 -3.15
C ARG A 233 9.71 -4.43 -2.99
N LYS A 234 10.94 -4.17 -3.46
CA LYS A 234 11.55 -2.84 -3.47
C LYS A 234 10.72 -1.84 -4.28
N ARG A 235 10.30 -2.23 -5.49
CA ARG A 235 9.49 -1.35 -6.36
C ARG A 235 8.14 -1.02 -5.73
N LYS A 236 7.45 -2.01 -5.15
CA LYS A 236 6.20 -1.77 -4.41
C LYS A 236 6.41 -0.80 -3.26
N TYR A 237 7.47 -1.01 -2.47
CA TYR A 237 7.82 -0.12 -1.37
C TYR A 237 8.07 1.31 -1.85
N ASP A 238 8.80 1.51 -2.95
CA ASP A 238 9.10 2.84 -3.47
C ASP A 238 7.85 3.58 -3.98
N LEU A 239 6.89 2.87 -4.58
CA LEU A 239 5.60 3.44 -4.99
C LEU A 239 4.76 3.86 -3.77
N VAL A 240 4.57 2.96 -2.80
CA VAL A 240 3.80 3.29 -1.58
C VAL A 240 4.50 4.39 -0.76
N ARG A 241 5.83 4.42 -0.75
CA ARG A 241 6.62 5.53 -0.21
C ARG A 241 6.29 6.84 -0.92
N THR A 242 6.22 6.85 -2.25
CA THR A 242 5.87 8.06 -3.02
C THR A 242 4.49 8.58 -2.63
N LEU A 243 3.52 7.68 -2.40
CA LEU A 243 2.20 8.03 -1.87
C LEU A 243 2.28 8.60 -0.45
N ARG A 244 3.00 7.93 0.47
CA ARG A 244 3.22 8.43 1.84
C ARG A 244 3.83 9.82 1.85
N ASP A 245 4.80 10.07 0.97
CA ASP A 245 5.52 11.34 0.91
C ASP A 245 4.60 12.50 0.43
N GLN A 246 3.36 12.21 -0.03
CA GLN A 246 2.32 13.22 -0.27
C GLN A 246 1.48 13.55 0.98
N LEU A 247 1.52 12.74 2.03
CA LEU A 247 0.70 12.92 3.23
C LEU A 247 1.37 13.88 4.21
N SER A 248 0.59 14.83 4.73
CA SER A 248 1.04 15.65 5.86
C SER A 248 1.16 14.86 7.17
N GLU A 249 1.79 15.45 8.17
CA GLU A 249 1.93 14.86 9.51
C GLU A 249 0.57 14.64 10.17
N PHE A 250 -0.35 15.61 10.05
CA PHE A 250 -1.74 15.48 10.53
C PHE A 250 -2.55 14.44 9.77
N GLU A 251 -2.31 14.25 8.46
CA GLU A 251 -2.91 13.15 7.70
C GLU A 251 -2.47 11.78 8.23
N GLN A 252 -1.18 11.62 8.55
CA GLN A 252 -0.66 10.37 9.11
C GLN A 252 -1.14 10.13 10.55
N LEU A 253 -1.29 11.18 11.37
CA LEU A 253 -1.88 11.11 12.71
C LEU A 253 -3.35 10.68 12.66
N LEU A 254 -4.17 11.35 11.83
CA LEU A 254 -5.58 11.00 11.68
C LEU A 254 -5.77 9.59 11.10
N LEU A 255 -4.88 9.17 10.21
CA LEU A 255 -4.85 7.79 9.71
C LEU A 255 -4.54 6.78 10.81
N TYR A 256 -3.62 7.09 11.72
CA TYR A 256 -3.35 6.26 12.88
C TYR A 256 -4.58 6.15 13.79
N PHE A 257 -5.27 7.27 14.04
CA PHE A 257 -6.51 7.26 14.84
C PHE A 257 -7.62 6.45 14.16
N ASN A 258 -7.75 6.57 12.83
CA ASN A 258 -8.68 5.75 12.07
C ASN A 258 -8.40 4.26 12.17
N ALA A 259 -7.11 3.89 12.11
CA ALA A 259 -6.68 2.51 12.22
C ALA A 259 -7.10 1.92 13.56
N LEU A 260 -6.75 2.58 14.67
CA LEU A 260 -7.13 2.11 16.00
C LEU A 260 -8.64 2.13 16.24
N GLY A 261 -9.35 3.09 15.63
CA GLY A 261 -10.78 3.23 15.81
C GLY A 261 -11.60 2.15 15.12
N PHE A 262 -11.24 1.75 13.89
CA PHE A 262 -12.11 0.90 13.07
C PHE A 262 -11.43 -0.27 12.36
N TYR A 263 -10.16 -0.15 11.97
CA TYR A 263 -9.54 -1.01 10.96
C TYR A 263 -8.11 -1.39 11.35
N GLU A 264 -7.89 -1.79 12.60
CA GLU A 264 -6.54 -1.95 13.16
C GLU A 264 -5.72 -2.95 12.34
N ASP A 265 -6.25 -4.15 12.12
CA ASP A 265 -5.55 -5.23 11.42
C ASP A 265 -5.20 -4.86 9.97
N ASP A 266 -6.13 -4.22 9.26
CA ASP A 266 -5.97 -3.79 7.87
C ASP A 266 -4.82 -2.79 7.70
N TRP A 267 -4.74 -1.82 8.62
CA TRP A 267 -3.69 -0.81 8.59
C TRP A 267 -2.39 -1.29 9.21
N TYR A 268 -2.43 -2.23 10.14
CA TYR A 268 -1.23 -2.79 10.80
C TYR A 268 -0.24 -3.33 9.78
N GLU A 269 -0.71 -4.14 8.82
CA GLU A 269 0.15 -4.67 7.75
C GLU A 269 0.78 -3.52 6.94
N ILE A 270 -0.02 -2.54 6.54
CA ILE A 270 0.43 -1.42 5.71
C ILE A 270 1.46 -0.54 6.45
N PHE A 271 1.19 -0.24 7.72
CA PHE A 271 2.06 0.59 8.55
C PHE A 271 3.41 -0.09 8.78
N THR A 272 3.44 -1.39 9.01
CA THR A 272 4.68 -2.13 9.29
C THR A 272 5.46 -2.44 8.00
N LYS A 273 4.78 -2.90 6.94
CA LYS A 273 5.38 -3.29 5.65
C LYS A 273 5.92 -2.11 4.86
N TYR A 274 5.20 -1.00 4.84
CA TYR A 274 5.54 0.18 4.03
C TYR A 274 6.00 1.38 4.87
N ARG A 275 5.97 1.26 6.21
CA ARG A 275 6.23 2.38 7.13
C ARG A 275 5.32 3.55 6.81
N PHE A 276 4.05 3.27 6.55
CA PHE A 276 3.17 4.23 5.89
C PHE A 276 2.89 5.48 6.73
N ILE A 277 3.01 5.39 8.05
CA ILE A 277 2.91 6.52 8.99
C ILE A 277 4.28 6.96 9.55
N LYS A 278 5.37 6.72 8.80
CA LYS A 278 6.75 7.04 9.23
C LYS A 278 6.90 8.47 9.75
N ASN A 279 6.27 9.43 9.09
CA ASN A 279 6.49 10.85 9.35
C ASN A 279 5.47 11.42 10.34
N MET A 280 4.64 10.60 11.00
CA MET A 280 3.75 11.11 12.03
C MET A 280 4.54 11.81 13.14
N GLN A 281 4.06 12.97 13.59
CA GLN A 281 4.67 13.69 14.70
C GLN A 281 4.11 13.14 16.03
N LEU A 282 4.94 12.38 16.73
CA LEU A 282 4.57 11.71 17.98
C LEU A 282 4.21 12.71 19.11
N GLU A 283 4.73 13.94 19.05
CA GLU A 283 4.46 15.00 20.02
C GLU A 283 3.01 15.50 20.01
N TYR A 284 2.26 15.29 18.92
CA TYR A 284 0.85 15.65 18.82
C TYR A 284 -0.09 14.49 19.22
N LEU A 285 0.43 13.39 19.76
CA LEU A 285 -0.45 12.35 20.30
C LEU A 285 -1.19 12.91 21.53
N PRO A 286 -2.52 12.76 21.60
CA PRO A 286 -3.27 13.16 22.79
C PRO A 286 -2.75 12.41 24.03
N ASP A 287 -2.80 13.07 25.20
CA ASP A 287 -2.42 12.46 26.46
C ASP A 287 -3.18 11.14 26.69
N ASN A 288 -2.47 10.07 27.07
CA ASN A 288 -3.00 8.71 27.27
C ASN A 288 -3.47 7.98 26.01
N TYR A 289 -3.33 8.56 24.82
CA TYR A 289 -3.58 7.84 23.57
C TYR A 289 -2.54 6.72 23.39
N PRO A 290 -2.89 5.56 22.78
CA PRO A 290 -1.94 4.49 22.51
C PRO A 290 -0.69 4.98 21.77
N ASP A 291 0.47 4.75 22.37
CA ASP A 291 1.77 5.17 21.83
C ASP A 291 2.20 4.22 20.67
N PRO A 292 2.41 4.74 19.44
CA PRO A 292 2.90 3.96 18.31
C PRO A 292 4.22 3.25 18.58
N ILE A 293 5.15 3.85 19.33
CA ILE A 293 6.45 3.24 19.64
C ILE A 293 6.26 1.96 20.45
N LYS A 294 5.34 1.98 21.41
CA LYS A 294 5.00 0.80 22.20
C LYS A 294 4.22 -0.21 21.37
N LYS A 295 3.24 0.25 20.59
CA LYS A 295 2.36 -0.61 19.80
C LYS A 295 3.12 -1.41 18.74
N TYR A 296 4.04 -0.77 18.03
CA TYR A 296 4.83 -1.40 16.95
C TYR A 296 6.28 -1.72 17.39
N LYS A 297 6.52 -1.87 18.70
CA LYS A 297 7.86 -2.09 19.28
C LYS A 297 8.59 -3.25 18.59
N THR A 298 7.91 -4.37 18.40
CA THR A 298 8.50 -5.59 17.83
C THR A 298 8.94 -5.38 16.38
N GLU A 299 8.08 -4.80 15.54
CA GLU A 299 8.36 -4.57 14.12
C GLU A 299 9.43 -3.49 13.94
N MET A 300 9.42 -2.47 14.79
CA MET A 300 10.47 -1.45 14.83
C MET A 300 11.84 -2.07 15.11
N ILE A 301 11.95 -2.95 16.12
CA ILE A 301 13.18 -3.67 16.45
C ILE A 301 13.62 -4.57 15.28
N LYS A 302 12.71 -5.38 14.73
CA LYS A 302 13.02 -6.27 13.60
C LYS A 302 13.49 -5.50 12.37
N LEU A 303 12.86 -4.37 12.07
CA LEU A 303 13.26 -3.50 10.96
C LEU A 303 14.65 -2.90 11.19
N TRP A 304 14.94 -2.43 12.41
CA TRP A 304 16.24 -1.89 12.77
C TRP A 304 17.35 -2.93 12.61
N LEU A 305 17.16 -4.11 13.20
CA LEU A 305 18.13 -5.21 13.14
C LEU A 305 18.36 -5.74 11.72
N SER A 306 17.35 -5.70 10.85
CA SER A 306 17.42 -6.30 9.51
C SER A 306 17.83 -5.34 8.40
N GLU A 307 17.61 -4.03 8.57
CA GLU A 307 17.78 -3.03 7.50
C GLU A 307 18.38 -1.69 7.95
N ASP A 308 18.72 -1.49 9.24
CA ASP A 308 19.18 -0.20 9.82
C ASP A 308 18.23 0.96 9.51
N LYS A 309 16.93 0.68 9.56
CA LYS A 309 15.89 1.67 9.29
C LYS A 309 15.04 1.89 10.53
N ALA A 310 14.87 3.15 10.90
CA ALA A 310 13.86 3.55 11.87
C ALA A 310 12.45 3.26 11.33
N MET A 311 11.50 2.79 12.12
CA MET A 311 10.10 2.71 11.72
C MET A 311 9.47 4.10 11.60
N PHE A 312 9.65 4.94 12.63
CA PHE A 312 9.17 6.32 12.69
C PHE A 312 10.33 7.32 12.63
N ALA A 313 10.08 8.52 12.09
CA ALA A 313 11.09 9.57 12.00
C ALA A 313 11.53 10.06 13.39
N GLY A 314 10.59 10.18 14.33
CA GLY A 314 10.82 10.67 15.69
C GLY A 314 11.06 9.61 16.76
N GLN A 315 11.36 8.35 16.41
CA GLN A 315 11.42 7.26 17.41
C GLN A 315 12.60 7.33 18.40
N GLY A 316 13.62 8.15 18.13
CA GLY A 316 14.82 8.24 18.98
C GLY A 316 15.71 6.99 18.93
N ASP A 317 16.59 6.86 19.94
CA ASP A 317 17.43 5.68 20.15
C ASP A 317 16.60 4.52 20.71
N ILE A 318 16.74 3.35 20.09
CA ILE A 318 16.00 2.14 20.45
C ILE A 318 16.89 1.03 21.00
N THR A 319 18.17 1.31 21.26
CA THR A 319 19.16 0.30 21.71
C THR A 319 18.66 -0.46 22.94
N HIS A 320 18.13 0.24 23.94
CA HIS A 320 17.54 -0.39 25.13
C HIS A 320 16.40 -1.36 24.78
N PHE A 321 15.51 -0.99 23.85
CA PHE A 321 14.41 -1.86 23.42
C PHE A 321 14.92 -3.11 22.71
N VAL A 322 15.98 -2.98 21.91
CA VAL A 322 16.62 -4.10 21.22
C VAL A 322 17.24 -5.07 22.24
N GLU A 323 18.00 -4.56 23.20
CA GLU A 323 18.63 -5.38 24.25
C GLU A 323 17.61 -6.13 25.10
N GLU A 324 16.54 -5.45 25.51
CA GLU A 324 15.45 -6.04 26.28
C GLU A 324 14.73 -7.14 25.46
N TRP A 325 14.42 -6.87 24.20
CA TRP A 325 13.74 -7.82 23.32
C TRP A 325 14.61 -9.04 23.01
N ALA A 326 15.92 -8.85 22.78
CA ALA A 326 16.86 -9.91 22.47
C ALA A 326 16.97 -10.94 23.60
N LYS A 327 16.92 -10.51 24.87
CA LYS A 327 16.93 -11.41 26.04
C LYS A 327 15.77 -12.42 26.03
N GLY A 328 14.62 -12.04 25.49
CA GLY A 328 13.45 -12.91 25.35
C GLY A 328 13.35 -13.65 24.02
N ASN A 329 14.19 -13.32 23.02
CA ASN A 329 14.04 -13.74 21.63
C ASN A 329 15.39 -14.12 20.98
N GLU A 330 16.30 -14.71 21.73
CA GLU A 330 17.70 -14.95 21.33
C GLU A 330 17.86 -15.67 19.98
N GLN A 331 17.04 -16.70 19.73
CA GLN A 331 17.06 -17.45 18.47
C GLN A 331 16.65 -16.57 17.27
N GLU A 332 15.59 -15.76 17.43
CA GLU A 332 15.11 -14.89 16.36
C GLU A 332 16.10 -13.74 16.12
N TYR A 333 16.64 -13.15 17.19
CA TYR A 333 17.69 -12.13 17.12
C TYR A 333 18.90 -12.62 16.31
N THR A 334 19.45 -13.78 16.67
CA THR A 334 20.62 -14.37 16.00
C THR A 334 20.35 -14.60 14.53
N LYS A 335 19.16 -15.12 14.19
CA LYS A 335 18.74 -15.35 12.80
C LYS A 335 18.69 -14.05 11.98
N ILE A 336 18.13 -12.98 12.54
CA ILE A 336 18.00 -11.70 11.83
C ILE A 336 19.38 -11.09 11.57
N VAL A 337 20.24 -11.07 12.58
CA VAL A 337 21.60 -10.49 12.47
C VAL A 337 22.42 -11.28 11.44
N ALA A 338 22.45 -12.61 11.52
CA ALA A 338 23.16 -13.45 10.56
C ALA A 338 22.66 -13.24 9.12
N ALA A 339 21.35 -13.08 8.92
CA ALA A 339 20.76 -12.83 7.61
C ALA A 339 21.11 -11.43 7.08
N LYS A 340 21.31 -10.42 7.94
CA LYS A 340 21.79 -9.09 7.54
C LYS A 340 23.26 -9.17 7.11
N GLU A 341 24.12 -9.79 7.92
CA GLU A 341 25.55 -9.94 7.62
C GLU A 341 25.79 -10.70 6.30
N ALA A 342 25.02 -11.75 6.03
CA ALA A 342 25.10 -12.48 4.77
C ALA A 342 24.78 -11.58 3.56
N ARG A 343 23.72 -10.77 3.65
CA ARG A 343 23.31 -9.83 2.59
C ARG A 343 24.33 -8.70 2.37
N GLU A 344 25.04 -8.29 3.40
CA GLU A 344 26.12 -7.29 3.28
C GLU A 344 27.36 -7.87 2.62
N LYS A 345 27.72 -9.13 2.92
CA LYS A 345 28.84 -9.83 2.26
C LYS A 345 28.59 -10.09 0.78
N GLU A 346 27.36 -10.31 0.36
CA GLU A 346 26.99 -10.45 -1.06
C GLU A 346 27.02 -9.12 -1.85
N ARG A 347 27.09 -7.98 -1.16
CA ARG A 347 27.13 -6.64 -1.78
C ARG A 347 28.55 -6.08 -1.94
N VAL A 348 29.53 -6.67 -1.27
CA VAL A 348 30.97 -6.35 -1.35
C VAL A 348 31.62 -7.29 -2.35
#